data_AF-A0A0Q8UP75-F1
#
_entry.id   AF-A0A0Q8UP75-F1
#
_cell.length_a   1.000
_cell.length_b   1.000
_cell.length_c   1.000
_cell.angle_alpha   90.00
_cell.angle_beta   90.00
_cell.angle_gamma   90.00
#
_symmetry.space_group_name_H-M   'P 1'
#
loop_
_entity.id
_entity.type
_entity.pdbx_description
1 polymer ?
#
loop_
_entity_poly.entity_id
_entity_poly.type
_entity_poly.pdbx_seq_one_letter_code
_entity_poly.pdbx_strand_id
1 'polypeptide(L)'
;MERMTAKTLTVIGAPSSAGSYAAGQEQAPRVLREHGLLERLRARGIAVLDSGDGPLQVWTPDRAHPLAQNVGQVAESVLAVSEATKRALAQTDAVLVLGGNCLVTLGVMRALTEHDPAPGLLYADRHSDLNTPATTTDGALDWMGVAHLLGVEGATSELLDALGRSPLLAPSSLHLFGIDPDAATPGERRIRDGLGLTMTTADQLRDDPAAAARAAVSTLPDGPLAVHLDVDLLDFTDAPIAEDTGGRNTGPTLAEAMDALRVATHDPRFRALSVGELNPTRAAGDPAAIDRFADALAGLF
;
A
#
# COMPACT_ATOMS: atom_id res chain seq x y z
N MET A 1 -17.31 -12.90 32.91
CA MET A 1 -17.66 -12.00 31.79
C MET A 1 -16.38 -11.28 31.42
N GLU A 2 -15.59 -11.88 30.54
CA GLU A 2 -14.32 -11.33 30.07
C GLU A 2 -14.65 -10.06 29.29
N ARG A 3 -14.13 -8.90 29.73
CA ARG A 3 -14.24 -7.68 28.92
C ARG A 3 -13.37 -7.94 27.69
N MET A 4 -13.99 -8.21 26.53
CA MET A 4 -13.25 -8.11 25.28
C MET A 4 -12.75 -6.66 25.19
N THR A 5 -11.44 -6.47 25.28
CA THR A 5 -10.82 -5.17 25.03
C THR A 5 -11.05 -4.81 23.57
N ALA A 6 -11.62 -3.64 23.32
CA ALA A 6 -11.81 -3.16 21.95
C ALA A 6 -10.45 -3.09 21.24
N LYS A 7 -10.39 -3.59 19.99
CA LYS A 7 -9.19 -3.45 19.15
C LYS A 7 -8.89 -1.97 18.97
N THR A 8 -7.64 -1.60 19.18
CA THR A 8 -7.16 -0.23 19.05
C THR A 8 -6.49 -0.05 17.69
N LEU A 9 -6.86 1.02 16.98
CA LEU A 9 -6.36 1.31 15.63
C LEU A 9 -5.93 2.76 15.55
N THR A 10 -4.67 3.01 15.20
CA THR A 10 -4.23 4.36 14.83
C THR A 10 -4.44 4.58 13.34
N VAL A 11 -5.10 5.67 12.96
CA VAL A 11 -5.21 6.12 11.56
C VAL A 11 -4.24 7.27 11.32
N ILE A 12 -3.43 7.16 10.27
CA ILE A 12 -2.42 8.15 9.86
C ILE A 12 -2.71 8.53 8.41
N GLY A 13 -2.75 9.82 8.09
CA GLY A 13 -2.77 10.26 6.70
C GLY A 13 -1.39 10.64 6.19
N ALA A 14 -1.10 10.25 4.95
CA ALA A 14 0.11 10.57 4.22
C ALA A 14 -0.27 11.21 2.88
N PRO A 15 -0.62 12.52 2.88
CA PRO A 15 -1.11 13.22 1.70
C PRO A 15 0.05 13.52 0.75
N SER A 16 0.48 12.51 -0.01
CA SER A 16 1.59 12.60 -0.95
C SER A 16 1.20 12.07 -2.33
N SER A 17 1.40 12.90 -3.36
CA SER A 17 1.42 12.50 -4.77
C SER A 17 2.81 12.69 -5.38
N ALA A 18 3.82 13.08 -4.59
CA ALA A 18 5.14 13.42 -5.12
C ALA A 18 5.77 12.30 -5.96
N GLY A 19 5.56 11.03 -5.60
CA GLY A 19 6.09 9.89 -6.35
C GLY A 19 5.22 9.44 -7.52
N SER A 20 4.07 10.07 -7.71
CA SER A 20 3.03 9.60 -8.62
C SER A 20 3.14 10.21 -10.01
N TYR A 21 2.21 9.85 -10.89
CA TYR A 21 2.11 10.40 -12.24
C TYR A 21 1.84 11.91 -12.27
N ALA A 22 1.01 12.37 -11.34
CA ALA A 22 0.55 13.75 -11.24
C ALA A 22 -0.04 14.03 -9.86
N ALA A 23 -0.44 15.27 -9.62
CA ALA A 23 -1.20 15.64 -8.43
C ALA A 23 -2.65 15.09 -8.51
N GLY A 24 -3.23 14.76 -7.35
CA GLY A 24 -4.59 14.29 -7.16
C GLY A 24 -4.72 13.38 -5.95
N GLN A 25 -3.82 12.39 -5.86
CA GLN A 25 -3.87 11.33 -4.84
C GLN A 25 -3.55 11.85 -3.42
N GLU A 26 -2.82 12.96 -3.29
CA GLU A 26 -2.58 13.61 -1.99
C GLU A 26 -3.88 13.99 -1.25
N GLN A 27 -5.01 14.02 -1.95
CA GLN A 27 -6.32 14.33 -1.39
C GLN A 27 -7.00 13.14 -0.72
N ALA A 28 -6.56 11.90 -1.00
CA ALA A 28 -7.22 10.68 -0.52
C ALA A 28 -7.38 10.62 1.01
N PRO A 29 -6.37 10.96 1.85
CA PRO A 29 -6.53 10.89 3.31
C PRO A 29 -7.63 11.82 3.83
N ARG A 30 -7.73 13.03 3.26
CA ARG A 30 -8.79 13.98 3.59
C ARG A 30 -10.14 13.47 3.13
N VAL A 31 -10.25 13.03 1.87
CA VAL A 31 -11.50 12.60 1.27
C VAL A 31 -12.07 11.36 1.99
N LEU A 32 -11.25 10.37 2.33
CA LEU A 32 -11.71 9.20 3.08
C LEU A 32 -12.27 9.58 4.47
N ARG A 33 -11.67 10.57 5.13
CA ARG A 33 -12.21 11.11 6.39
C ARG A 33 -13.53 11.85 6.18
N GLU A 34 -13.61 12.72 5.18
CA GLU A 34 -14.85 13.45 4.82
C GLU A 34 -16.00 12.49 4.47
N HIS A 35 -15.66 11.36 3.85
CA HIS A 35 -16.59 10.27 3.56
C HIS A 35 -16.82 9.33 4.74
N GLY A 36 -16.43 9.72 5.95
CA GLY A 36 -16.85 9.09 7.21
C GLY A 36 -16.19 7.74 7.52
N LEU A 37 -14.96 7.51 7.04
CA LEU A 37 -14.21 6.28 7.35
C LEU A 37 -14.02 6.09 8.87
N LEU A 38 -13.67 7.15 9.60
CA LEU A 38 -13.40 7.06 11.04
C LEU A 38 -14.65 6.70 11.83
N GLU A 39 -15.80 7.24 11.44
CA GLU A 39 -17.11 6.97 12.01
C GLU A 39 -17.51 5.51 11.78
N ARG A 40 -17.27 4.99 10.57
CA ARG A 40 -17.54 3.60 10.21
C ARG A 40 -16.65 2.61 10.96
N LEU A 41 -15.39 2.96 11.21
CA LEU A 41 -14.49 2.18 12.07
C LEU A 41 -14.98 2.17 13.53
N ARG A 42 -15.32 3.34 14.08
CA ARG A 42 -15.85 3.45 15.46
C ARG A 42 -17.18 2.72 15.64
N ALA A 43 -18.06 2.78 14.65
CA ALA A 43 -19.35 2.07 14.65
C ALA A 43 -19.18 0.54 14.70
N ARG A 44 -18.02 0.02 14.27
CA ARG A 44 -17.65 -1.40 14.36
C ARG A 44 -16.97 -1.77 15.70
N GLY A 45 -16.93 -0.84 16.66
CA GLY A 45 -16.37 -1.08 17.99
C GLY A 45 -14.85 -0.92 18.08
N ILE A 46 -14.21 -0.37 17.04
CA ILE A 46 -12.78 -0.08 17.05
C ILE A 46 -12.50 1.20 17.83
N ALA A 47 -11.52 1.15 18.74
CA ALA A 47 -11.01 2.34 19.42
C ALA A 47 -10.03 3.07 18.49
N VAL A 48 -10.56 4.01 17.71
CA VAL A 48 -9.82 4.76 16.69
C VAL A 48 -9.09 5.97 17.27
N LEU A 49 -7.77 6.00 17.12
CA LEU A 49 -6.93 7.17 17.32
C LEU A 49 -6.56 7.79 15.97
N ASP A 50 -7.10 8.96 15.64
CA ASP A 50 -6.69 9.69 14.43
C ASP A 50 -5.47 10.55 14.75
N SER A 51 -4.35 10.26 14.08
CA SER A 51 -3.09 11.01 14.22
C SER A 51 -3.01 12.20 13.27
N GLY A 52 -4.05 12.45 12.47
CA GLY A 52 -4.05 13.49 11.46
C GLY A 52 -3.16 13.13 10.27
N ASP A 53 -2.71 14.16 9.56
CA ASP A 53 -1.92 14.03 8.35
C ASP A 53 -0.47 14.45 8.57
N GLY A 54 0.45 13.76 7.89
CA GLY A 54 1.83 14.18 7.73
C GLY A 54 2.00 15.40 6.81
N PRO A 55 3.24 15.73 6.42
CA PRO A 55 3.48 16.84 5.50
C PRO A 55 2.81 16.58 4.14
N LEU A 56 2.14 17.61 3.62
CA LEU A 56 1.57 17.60 2.27
C LEU A 56 2.70 17.67 1.24
N GLN A 57 2.77 16.66 0.37
CA GLN A 57 3.76 16.57 -0.71
C GLN A 57 3.01 16.47 -2.04
N VAL A 58 3.12 17.48 -2.87
CA VAL A 58 2.36 17.56 -4.13
C VAL A 58 3.31 17.37 -5.29
N TRP A 59 2.94 16.49 -6.21
CA TRP A 59 3.69 16.30 -7.44
C TRP A 59 3.94 17.63 -8.17
N THR A 60 5.17 17.85 -8.61
CA THR A 60 5.52 18.96 -9.50
C THR A 60 6.61 18.52 -10.49
N PRO A 61 6.66 19.06 -11.71
CA PRO A 61 7.68 18.67 -12.68
C PRO A 61 9.11 18.91 -12.15
N ASP A 62 9.84 17.83 -11.88
CA ASP A 62 11.23 17.85 -11.44
C ASP A 62 12.16 17.62 -12.64
N ARG A 63 12.62 18.71 -13.24
CA ARG A 63 13.48 18.64 -14.42
C ARG A 63 14.90 18.16 -14.10
N ALA A 64 15.31 18.15 -12.83
CA ALA A 64 16.61 17.64 -12.42
C ALA A 64 16.62 16.11 -12.30
N HIS A 65 15.48 15.51 -11.99
CA HIS A 65 15.32 14.06 -11.80
C HIS A 65 14.24 13.46 -12.73
N PRO A 66 14.40 13.53 -14.07
CA PRO A 66 13.36 13.13 -15.03
C PRO A 66 12.91 11.67 -14.90
N LEU A 67 13.76 10.79 -14.36
CA LEU A 67 13.46 9.36 -14.18
C LEU A 67 13.17 8.97 -12.72
N ALA A 68 13.13 9.95 -11.82
CA ALA A 68 12.87 9.80 -10.39
C ALA A 68 12.23 11.08 -9.85
N GLN A 69 11.03 11.41 -10.34
CA GLN A 69 10.38 12.68 -10.07
C GLN A 69 10.21 12.92 -8.57
N ASN A 70 10.56 14.12 -8.11
CA ASN A 70 10.35 14.59 -6.74
C ASN A 70 10.94 13.68 -5.63
N VAL A 71 12.00 12.92 -5.91
CA VAL A 71 12.60 11.94 -4.99
C VAL A 71 12.86 12.48 -3.57
N GLY A 72 13.25 13.76 -3.43
CA GLY A 72 13.44 14.39 -2.12
C GLY A 72 12.14 14.58 -1.32
N GLN A 73 11.04 14.95 -1.99
CA GLN A 73 9.72 15.06 -1.35
C GLN A 73 9.19 13.68 -0.96
N VAL A 74 9.42 12.67 -1.80
CA VAL A 74 9.11 11.28 -1.48
C VAL A 74 9.88 10.82 -0.25
N ALA A 75 11.19 11.08 -0.18
CA ALA A 75 12.00 10.72 0.98
C ALA A 75 11.45 11.37 2.26
N GLU A 76 11.08 12.65 2.23
CA GLU A 76 10.45 13.33 3.36
C GLU A 76 9.14 12.65 3.80
N SER A 77 8.26 12.28 2.86
CA SER A 77 7.03 11.54 3.14
C SER A 77 7.31 10.18 3.78
N VAL A 78 8.26 9.42 3.24
CA VAL A 78 8.66 8.10 3.77
C VAL A 78 9.17 8.20 5.21
N LEU A 79 10.02 9.19 5.50
CA LEU A 79 10.52 9.45 6.85
C LEU A 79 9.37 9.80 7.81
N ALA A 80 8.44 10.66 7.38
CA ALA A 80 7.29 11.08 8.19
C ALA A 80 6.33 9.93 8.49
N VAL A 81 5.99 9.12 7.49
CA VAL A 81 5.14 7.92 7.65
C VAL A 81 5.81 6.92 8.58
N SER A 82 7.11 6.69 8.43
CA SER A 82 7.86 5.76 9.28
C SER A 82 7.80 6.19 10.75
N GLU A 83 8.10 7.44 11.03
CA GLU A 83 8.11 7.96 12.40
C GLU A 83 6.70 7.99 13.03
N ALA A 84 5.66 8.34 12.26
CA ALA A 84 4.28 8.27 12.74
C ALA A 84 3.83 6.82 13.01
N THR A 85 4.16 5.89 12.11
CA THR A 85 3.83 4.46 12.25
C THR A 85 4.54 3.85 13.45
N LYS A 86 5.83 4.16 13.64
CA LYS A 86 6.62 3.69 14.80
C LYS A 86 5.99 4.09 16.13
N ARG A 87 5.56 5.35 16.26
CA ARG A 87 4.85 5.82 17.46
C ARG A 87 3.51 5.10 17.64
N ALA A 88 2.77 4.90 16.55
CA ALA A 88 1.48 4.23 16.56
C ALA A 88 1.57 2.75 17.00
N LEU A 89 2.55 2.01 16.49
CA LEU A 89 2.79 0.60 16.85
C LEU A 89 3.09 0.40 18.35
N ALA A 90 3.54 1.43 19.06
CA ALA A 90 3.80 1.36 20.50
C ALA A 90 2.53 1.52 21.37
N GLN A 91 1.43 1.99 20.81
CA GLN A 91 0.22 2.40 21.55
C GLN A 91 -1.07 1.72 21.09
N THR A 92 -1.07 1.08 19.92
CA THR A 92 -2.26 0.42 19.34
C THR A 92 -1.95 -0.96 18.80
N ASP A 93 -3.00 -1.79 18.66
CA ASP A 93 -2.89 -3.15 18.12
C ASP A 93 -2.53 -3.17 16.63
N ALA A 94 -3.02 -2.17 15.88
CA ALA A 94 -2.74 -2.02 14.47
C ALA A 94 -2.69 -0.54 14.02
N VAL A 95 -2.16 -0.33 12.83
CA VAL A 95 -2.07 0.98 12.17
C VAL A 95 -2.76 0.91 10.80
N LEU A 96 -3.53 1.95 10.46
CA LEU A 96 -4.05 2.19 9.11
C LEU A 96 -3.42 3.46 8.56
N VAL A 97 -2.60 3.33 7.52
CA VAL A 97 -2.01 4.46 6.79
C VAL A 97 -2.84 4.73 5.54
N LEU A 98 -3.50 5.88 5.51
CA LEU A 98 -4.17 6.40 4.33
C LEU A 98 -3.14 7.15 3.50
N GLY A 99 -2.66 6.56 2.41
CA GLY A 99 -1.73 7.20 1.51
C GLY A 99 -2.42 8.06 0.47
N GLY A 100 -1.60 8.79 -0.29
CA GLY A 100 -1.94 9.10 -1.68
C GLY A 100 -1.41 8.00 -2.58
N ASN A 101 -0.13 7.66 -2.44
CA ASN A 101 0.58 6.82 -3.37
C ASN A 101 1.25 5.58 -2.74
N CYS A 102 1.65 4.59 -3.53
CA CYS A 102 2.17 3.30 -3.04
C CYS A 102 3.45 3.41 -2.20
N LEU A 103 4.22 4.48 -2.36
CA LEU A 103 5.46 4.70 -1.60
C LEU A 103 5.26 4.88 -0.09
N VAL A 104 4.04 5.07 0.39
CA VAL A 104 3.73 5.01 1.84
C VAL A 104 4.12 3.67 2.46
N THR A 105 4.12 2.59 1.67
CA THR A 105 4.55 1.25 2.10
C THR A 105 6.00 1.25 2.61
N LEU A 106 6.87 2.08 2.03
CA LEU A 106 8.28 2.21 2.42
C LEU A 106 8.40 2.69 3.87
N GLY A 107 7.60 3.69 4.24
CA GLY A 107 7.58 4.22 5.60
C GLY A 107 7.07 3.20 6.61
N VAL A 108 5.98 2.50 6.25
CA VAL A 108 5.41 1.43 7.09
C VAL A 108 6.41 0.30 7.33
N MET A 109 7.03 -0.21 6.26
CA MET A 109 7.98 -1.31 6.36
C MET A 109 9.24 -0.90 7.10
N ARG A 110 9.75 0.33 6.89
CA ARG A 110 10.87 0.85 7.68
C ARG A 110 10.56 0.84 9.18
N ALA A 111 9.37 1.31 9.57
CA ALA A 111 8.95 1.31 10.98
C ALA A 111 8.83 -0.10 11.56
N LEU A 112 8.30 -1.05 10.78
CA LEU A 112 8.17 -2.44 11.21
C LEU A 112 9.53 -3.14 11.33
N THR A 113 10.44 -2.92 10.38
CA THR A 113 11.79 -3.53 10.43
C THR A 113 12.62 -3.02 11.60
N GLU A 114 12.39 -1.79 12.08
CA GLU A 114 13.00 -1.30 13.33
C GLU A 114 12.41 -1.98 14.59
N HIS A 115 11.16 -2.47 14.51
CA HIS A 115 10.49 -3.16 15.61
C HIS A 115 10.83 -4.66 15.65
N ASP A 116 10.84 -5.32 14.49
CA ASP A 116 11.16 -6.73 14.32
C ASP A 116 11.98 -6.91 13.04
N PRO A 117 13.10 -7.64 13.04
CA PRO A 117 13.96 -7.77 11.87
C PRO A 117 13.38 -8.61 10.72
N ALA A 118 12.29 -9.35 10.93
CA ALA A 118 11.70 -10.25 9.94
C ALA A 118 10.19 -10.01 9.71
N PRO A 119 9.76 -8.77 9.35
CA PRO A 119 8.37 -8.54 9.02
C PRO A 119 8.02 -9.17 7.67
N GLY A 120 6.76 -9.51 7.49
CA GLY A 120 6.19 -9.94 6.22
C GLY A 120 5.37 -8.83 5.57
N LEU A 121 5.41 -8.71 4.25
CA LEU A 121 4.59 -7.80 3.45
C LEU A 121 3.76 -8.59 2.45
N LEU A 122 2.43 -8.52 2.61
CA LEU A 122 1.50 -8.86 1.55
C LEU A 122 1.25 -7.59 0.71
N TYR A 123 1.79 -7.56 -0.50
CA TYR A 123 1.69 -6.43 -1.41
C TYR A 123 0.53 -6.67 -2.37
N ALA A 124 -0.65 -6.17 -2.01
CA ALA A 124 -1.89 -6.37 -2.76
C ALA A 124 -2.05 -5.26 -3.80
N ASP A 125 -1.78 -5.60 -5.06
CA ASP A 125 -1.55 -4.64 -6.14
C ASP A 125 -1.76 -5.31 -7.50
N ARG A 126 -2.14 -4.55 -8.52
CA ARG A 126 -2.14 -5.02 -9.91
C ARG A 126 -0.72 -5.08 -10.48
N HIS A 127 0.14 -4.16 -10.09
CA HIS A 127 1.52 -4.00 -10.52
C HIS A 127 2.50 -4.55 -9.48
N SER A 128 3.75 -4.81 -9.90
CA SER A 128 4.76 -5.35 -9.00
C SER A 128 5.66 -4.29 -8.37
N ASP A 129 5.63 -3.08 -8.91
CA ASP A 129 6.46 -1.93 -8.51
C ASP A 129 7.96 -2.23 -8.41
N LEU A 130 8.42 -3.09 -9.33
CA LEU A 130 9.81 -3.53 -9.42
C LEU A 130 10.62 -2.71 -10.43
N ASN A 131 10.07 -1.64 -11.02
CA ASN A 131 10.86 -0.81 -11.90
C ASN A 131 11.95 -0.04 -11.14
N THR A 132 12.95 0.39 -11.89
CA THR A 132 13.94 1.37 -11.45
C THR A 132 14.07 2.45 -12.53
N PRO A 133 14.72 3.59 -12.25
CA PRO A 133 15.06 4.58 -13.27
C PRO A 133 15.84 4.00 -14.47
N ALA A 134 16.46 2.82 -14.33
CA ALA A 134 17.16 2.15 -15.41
C ALA A 134 16.26 1.25 -16.29
N THR A 135 15.04 0.90 -15.83
CA THR A 135 14.16 -0.05 -16.53
C THR A 135 12.95 0.59 -17.20
N THR A 136 12.60 1.82 -16.84
CA THR A 136 11.46 2.57 -17.38
C THR A 136 11.81 4.04 -17.61
N THR A 137 11.04 4.71 -18.46
CA THR A 137 11.22 6.13 -18.81
C THR A 137 10.16 7.05 -18.22
N ASP A 138 9.17 6.52 -17.52
CA ASP A 138 8.02 7.29 -17.03
C ASP A 138 8.42 8.31 -15.95
N GLY A 139 9.26 7.87 -15.01
CA GLY A 139 9.82 8.69 -13.95
C GLY A 139 8.95 8.80 -12.68
N ALA A 140 7.73 8.25 -12.69
CA ALA A 140 6.94 8.03 -11.49
C ALA A 140 7.64 6.99 -10.59
N LEU A 141 7.90 7.39 -9.34
CA LEU A 141 8.53 6.53 -8.33
C LEU A 141 7.56 5.49 -7.76
N ASP A 142 6.24 5.68 -7.85
CA ASP A 142 5.24 4.70 -7.37
C ASP A 142 5.54 3.30 -7.87
N TRP A 143 5.90 3.19 -9.15
CA TRP A 143 6.14 1.94 -9.86
C TRP A 143 7.49 1.29 -9.50
N MET A 144 8.13 1.79 -8.44
CA MET A 144 9.48 1.43 -8.01
C MET A 144 9.55 1.11 -6.52
N GLY A 145 8.45 1.22 -5.76
CA GLY A 145 8.45 1.06 -4.31
C GLY A 145 9.03 -0.29 -3.85
N VAL A 146 8.59 -1.39 -4.46
CA VAL A 146 9.07 -2.74 -4.12
C VAL A 146 10.55 -2.90 -4.50
N ALA A 147 11.00 -2.31 -5.61
CA ALA A 147 12.43 -2.30 -5.97
C ALA A 147 13.29 -1.65 -4.88
N HIS A 148 12.82 -0.58 -4.24
CA HIS A 148 13.53 0.07 -3.13
C HIS A 148 13.52 -0.79 -1.86
N LEU A 149 12.40 -1.45 -1.52
CA LEU A 149 12.34 -2.38 -0.39
C LEU A 149 13.36 -3.52 -0.51
N LEU A 150 13.53 -4.04 -1.72
CA LEU A 150 14.42 -5.16 -2.03
C LEU A 150 15.86 -4.73 -2.39
N GLY A 151 16.15 -3.44 -2.40
CA GLY A 151 17.48 -2.92 -2.72
C GLY A 151 17.96 -3.29 -4.14
N VAL A 152 17.05 -3.30 -5.11
CA VAL A 152 17.36 -3.68 -6.50
C VAL A 152 18.36 -2.70 -7.12
N GLU A 153 19.29 -3.23 -7.94
CA GLU A 153 20.24 -2.40 -8.67
C GLU A 153 19.53 -1.33 -9.51
N GLY A 154 19.97 -0.09 -9.37
CA GLY A 154 19.36 1.07 -10.03
C GLY A 154 18.30 1.79 -9.21
N ALA A 155 17.85 1.25 -8.06
CA ALA A 155 17.02 1.99 -7.12
C ALA A 155 17.71 3.29 -6.66
N THR A 156 16.94 4.33 -6.42
CA THR A 156 17.46 5.68 -6.16
C THR A 156 18.14 5.77 -4.79
N SER A 157 19.35 6.33 -4.75
CA SER A 157 20.15 6.44 -3.52
C SER A 157 19.41 7.20 -2.41
N GLU A 158 18.70 8.26 -2.76
CA GLU A 158 17.99 9.13 -1.83
C GLU A 158 16.92 8.37 -1.04
N LEU A 159 16.19 7.47 -1.70
CA LEU A 159 15.21 6.61 -1.02
C LEU A 159 15.87 5.47 -0.27
N LEU A 160 16.93 4.86 -0.81
CA LEU A 160 17.69 3.83 -0.08
C LEU A 160 18.30 4.40 1.23
N ASP A 161 18.82 5.63 1.19
CA ASP A 161 19.35 6.33 2.35
C ASP A 161 18.23 6.68 3.35
N ALA A 162 17.05 7.11 2.87
CA ALA A 162 15.89 7.36 3.72
C ALA A 162 15.37 6.09 4.43
N LEU A 163 15.51 4.92 3.79
CA LEU A 163 15.21 3.62 4.41
C LEU A 163 16.23 3.24 5.50
N GLY A 164 17.45 3.80 5.44
CA GLY A 164 18.52 3.59 6.42
C GLY A 164 19.22 2.23 6.34
N ARG A 165 18.72 1.32 5.51
CA ARG A 165 19.34 0.03 5.17
C ARG A 165 18.86 -0.45 3.79
N SER A 166 19.74 -1.12 3.07
CA SER A 166 19.44 -1.74 1.79
C SER A 166 20.15 -3.11 1.67
N PRO A 167 19.42 -4.20 1.38
CA PRO A 167 17.96 -4.26 1.26
C PRO A 167 17.26 -4.07 2.61
N LEU A 168 16.05 -3.50 2.58
CA LEU A 168 15.19 -3.41 3.76
C LEU A 168 14.51 -4.76 4.02
N LEU A 169 13.99 -5.39 2.98
CA LEU A 169 13.33 -6.70 3.02
C LEU A 169 14.13 -7.76 2.26
N ALA A 170 14.12 -8.99 2.77
CA ALA A 170 14.51 -10.15 1.99
C ALA A 170 13.40 -10.50 0.98
N PRO A 171 13.71 -11.11 -0.18
CA PRO A 171 12.71 -11.62 -1.10
C PRO A 171 11.64 -12.51 -0.44
N SER A 172 12.01 -13.32 0.55
CA SER A 172 11.07 -14.18 1.30
C SER A 172 10.16 -13.44 2.30
N SER A 173 10.41 -12.15 2.52
CA SER A 173 9.56 -11.29 3.36
C SER A 173 8.47 -10.58 2.55
N LEU A 174 8.33 -10.88 1.25
CA LEU A 174 7.39 -10.25 0.35
C LEU A 174 6.56 -11.33 -0.38
N HIS A 175 5.27 -11.09 -0.50
CA HIS A 175 4.39 -11.82 -1.41
C HIS A 175 3.61 -10.82 -2.26
N LEU A 176 3.78 -10.89 -3.58
CA LEU A 176 3.03 -10.07 -4.53
C LEU A 176 1.64 -10.67 -4.74
N PHE A 177 0.57 -9.91 -4.55
CA PHE A 177 -0.78 -10.47 -4.44
C PHE A 177 -1.78 -9.75 -5.32
N GLY A 178 -2.38 -10.47 -6.27
CA GLY A 178 -3.33 -9.89 -7.21
C GLY A 178 -2.71 -9.32 -8.49
N ILE A 179 -1.44 -9.66 -8.77
CA ILE A 179 -0.70 -9.13 -9.92
C ILE A 179 -1.38 -9.49 -11.24
N ASP A 180 -1.41 -8.53 -12.16
CA ASP A 180 -1.72 -8.71 -13.57
C ASP A 180 -0.41 -8.95 -14.35
N PRO A 181 -0.12 -10.19 -14.80
CA PRO A 181 1.12 -10.50 -15.50
C PRO A 181 1.29 -9.75 -16.83
N ASP A 182 0.18 -9.33 -17.44
CA ASP A 182 0.17 -8.63 -18.72
C ASP A 182 0.45 -7.13 -18.56
N ALA A 183 0.22 -6.57 -17.37
CA ALA A 183 0.56 -5.19 -17.02
C ALA A 183 2.07 -5.00 -16.73
N ALA A 184 2.78 -6.08 -16.38
CA ALA A 184 4.19 -5.99 -16.00
C ALA A 184 5.10 -5.52 -17.15
N THR A 185 6.06 -4.64 -16.86
CA THR A 185 7.11 -4.30 -17.82
C THR A 185 8.12 -5.44 -18.00
N PRO A 186 8.91 -5.45 -19.10
CA PRO A 186 10.02 -6.40 -19.24
C PRO A 186 11.07 -6.29 -18.13
N GLY A 187 11.25 -5.10 -17.54
CA GLY A 187 12.17 -4.86 -16.43
C GLY A 187 11.71 -5.58 -15.17
N GLU A 188 10.46 -5.33 -14.76
CA GLU A 188 9.85 -5.97 -13.60
C GLU A 188 9.86 -7.49 -13.70
N ARG A 189 9.48 -8.07 -14.85
CA ARG A 189 9.53 -9.52 -15.05
C ARG A 189 10.92 -10.10 -14.81
N ARG A 190 11.96 -9.46 -15.36
CA ARG A 190 13.35 -9.91 -15.17
C ARG A 190 13.78 -9.84 -13.71
N ILE A 191 13.44 -8.76 -13.02
CA ILE A 191 13.79 -8.55 -11.61
C ILE A 191 13.06 -9.56 -10.74
N ARG A 192 11.74 -9.71 -10.93
CA ARG A 192 10.90 -10.68 -10.22
C ARG A 192 11.43 -12.10 -10.36
N ASP A 193 11.69 -12.53 -11.60
CA ASP A 193 12.14 -13.89 -11.89
C ASP A 193 13.57 -14.12 -11.36
N GLY A 194 14.44 -13.10 -11.45
CA GLY A 194 15.81 -13.16 -10.93
C GLY A 194 15.89 -13.23 -9.40
N LEU A 195 14.95 -12.61 -8.69
CA LEU A 195 14.84 -12.66 -7.23
C LEU A 195 14.00 -13.84 -6.73
N GLY A 196 13.31 -14.56 -7.62
CA GLY A 196 12.45 -15.69 -7.27
C GLY A 196 11.26 -15.28 -6.40
N LEU A 197 10.67 -14.11 -6.66
CA LEU A 197 9.56 -13.60 -5.86
C LEU A 197 8.31 -14.48 -6.01
N THR A 198 7.63 -14.73 -4.89
CA THR A 198 6.35 -15.41 -4.87
C THR A 198 5.23 -14.44 -5.24
N MET A 199 4.27 -14.95 -6.01
CA MET A 199 3.19 -14.13 -6.55
C MET A 199 1.89 -14.92 -6.66
N THR A 200 0.78 -14.26 -6.34
CA THR A 200 -0.59 -14.68 -6.67
C THR A 200 -1.12 -13.74 -7.74
N THR A 201 -1.68 -14.26 -8.83
CA THR A 201 -2.28 -13.43 -9.89
C THR A 201 -3.69 -12.95 -9.54
N ALA A 202 -4.16 -11.92 -10.22
CA ALA A 202 -5.55 -11.45 -10.14
C ALA A 202 -6.57 -12.58 -10.39
N ASP A 203 -6.32 -13.46 -11.36
CA ASP A 203 -7.18 -14.61 -11.67
C ASP A 203 -7.25 -15.61 -10.51
N GLN A 204 -6.09 -15.98 -9.95
CA GLN A 204 -6.02 -16.88 -8.79
C GLN A 204 -6.71 -16.30 -7.56
N LEU A 205 -6.59 -14.98 -7.36
CA LEU A 205 -7.29 -14.27 -6.30
C LEU A 205 -8.81 -14.36 -6.52
N ARG A 206 -9.31 -14.10 -7.73
CA ARG A 206 -10.76 -14.17 -8.02
C ARG A 206 -11.35 -15.56 -7.88
N ASP A 207 -10.60 -16.59 -8.25
CA ASP A 207 -11.07 -17.98 -8.21
C ASP A 207 -11.46 -18.42 -6.78
N ASP A 208 -10.63 -18.09 -5.78
CA ASP A 208 -10.93 -18.28 -4.35
C ASP A 208 -10.16 -17.26 -3.50
N PRO A 209 -10.74 -16.07 -3.22
CA PRO A 209 -10.04 -14.97 -2.55
C PRO A 209 -9.46 -15.36 -1.20
N ALA A 210 -10.22 -16.14 -0.41
CA ALA A 210 -9.82 -16.51 0.92
C ALA A 210 -8.72 -17.59 0.91
N ALA A 211 -8.78 -18.56 0.00
CA ALA A 211 -7.73 -19.57 -0.12
C ALA A 211 -6.44 -18.97 -0.69
N ALA A 212 -6.54 -18.10 -1.69
CA ALA A 212 -5.41 -17.37 -2.24
C ALA A 212 -4.69 -16.56 -1.15
N ALA A 213 -5.43 -15.79 -0.35
CA ALA A 213 -4.85 -15.01 0.75
C ALA A 213 -4.20 -15.91 1.82
N ARG A 214 -4.82 -17.03 2.21
CA ARG A 214 -4.21 -17.99 3.15
C ARG A 214 -2.90 -18.55 2.62
N ALA A 215 -2.86 -18.93 1.34
CA ALA A 215 -1.66 -19.44 0.70
C ALA A 215 -0.56 -18.37 0.70
N ALA A 216 -0.87 -17.14 0.29
CA ALA A 216 0.07 -16.03 0.28
C ALA A 216 0.64 -15.70 1.66
N VAL A 217 -0.24 -15.55 2.66
CA VAL A 217 0.13 -15.27 4.05
C VAL A 217 0.97 -16.38 4.68
N SER A 218 0.82 -17.63 4.22
CA SER A 218 1.64 -18.77 4.68
C SER A 218 3.08 -18.77 4.15
N THR A 219 3.38 -18.01 3.10
CA THR A 219 4.76 -17.88 2.60
C THR A 219 5.57 -16.82 3.35
N LEU A 220 4.89 -15.97 4.13
CA LEU A 220 5.51 -14.85 4.84
C LEU A 220 6.04 -15.28 6.22
N PRO A 221 7.11 -14.62 6.73
CA PRO A 221 7.73 -14.97 8.00
C PRO A 221 6.79 -14.82 9.20
N ASP A 222 7.13 -15.46 10.32
CA ASP A 222 6.32 -15.45 11.55
C ASP A 222 6.27 -14.09 12.27
N GLY A 223 7.09 -13.12 11.83
CA GLY A 223 7.12 -11.76 12.38
C GLY A 223 5.88 -10.93 12.03
N PRO A 224 5.88 -9.63 12.37
CA PRO A 224 4.78 -8.72 12.07
C PRO A 224 4.39 -8.70 10.60
N LEU A 225 3.08 -8.78 10.33
CA LEU A 225 2.52 -8.74 8.98
C LEU A 225 2.01 -7.34 8.66
N ALA A 226 2.50 -6.79 7.55
CA ALA A 226 1.94 -5.63 6.88
C ALA A 226 1.14 -6.07 5.65
N VAL A 227 0.09 -5.31 5.38
CA VAL A 227 -0.66 -5.37 4.13
C VAL A 227 -0.54 -4.01 3.46
N HIS A 228 -0.15 -4.00 2.19
CA HIS A 228 -0.32 -2.83 1.34
C HIS A 228 -1.45 -3.13 0.37
N LEU A 229 -2.39 -2.19 0.23
CA LEU A 229 -3.45 -2.23 -0.76
C LEU A 229 -3.26 -1.06 -1.71
N ASP A 230 -2.81 -1.35 -2.92
CA ASP A 230 -3.04 -0.48 -4.07
C ASP A 230 -4.48 -0.68 -4.53
N VAL A 231 -5.27 0.40 -4.62
CA VAL A 231 -6.67 0.31 -5.05
C VAL A 231 -6.81 0.00 -6.54
N ASP A 232 -5.75 0.09 -7.33
CA ASP A 232 -5.72 -0.30 -8.75
C ASP A 232 -5.76 -1.83 -8.97
N LEU A 233 -5.56 -2.61 -7.90
CA LEU A 233 -5.86 -4.03 -7.83
C LEU A 233 -7.32 -4.31 -8.21
N LEU A 234 -8.21 -3.39 -7.83
CA LEU A 234 -9.65 -3.55 -8.03
C LEU A 234 -10.00 -3.39 -9.52
N ASP A 235 -11.03 -4.12 -9.96
CA ASP A 235 -11.67 -3.82 -11.23
C ASP A 235 -12.17 -2.37 -11.22
N PHE A 236 -11.56 -1.56 -12.08
CA PHE A 236 -11.87 -0.14 -12.20
C PHE A 236 -13.36 0.10 -12.54
N THR A 237 -14.02 -0.85 -13.20
CA THR A 237 -15.45 -0.76 -13.52
C THR A 237 -16.32 -1.01 -12.29
N ASP A 238 -15.86 -1.81 -11.33
CA ASP A 238 -16.55 -2.00 -10.05
C ASP A 238 -16.25 -0.81 -9.11
N ALA A 239 -14.98 -0.42 -8.95
CA ALA A 239 -14.55 0.65 -8.06
C ALA A 239 -13.67 1.68 -8.80
N PRO A 240 -14.26 2.71 -9.45
CA PRO A 240 -13.52 3.70 -10.24
C PRO A 240 -12.81 4.75 -9.37
N ILE A 241 -11.92 4.30 -8.49
CA ILE A 241 -11.24 5.13 -7.48
C ILE A 241 -9.72 5.21 -7.66
N ALA A 242 -9.13 4.31 -8.44
CA ALA A 242 -7.68 4.25 -8.67
C ALA A 242 -7.19 5.34 -9.66
N GLU A 243 -5.97 5.84 -9.46
CA GLU A 243 -5.31 6.73 -10.42
C GLU A 243 -5.16 6.09 -11.80
N ASP A 244 -4.57 4.89 -11.85
CA ASP A 244 -4.51 4.09 -13.07
C ASP A 244 -5.91 3.58 -13.44
N THR A 245 -6.27 3.79 -14.69
CA THR A 245 -7.57 3.38 -15.26
C THR A 245 -7.44 2.17 -16.18
N GLY A 246 -6.28 1.54 -16.25
CA GLY A 246 -5.99 0.36 -17.05
C GLY A 246 -6.70 -0.90 -16.57
N GLY A 247 -7.12 -0.96 -15.31
CA GLY A 247 -7.72 -2.13 -14.65
C GLY A 247 -9.19 -2.41 -15.00
N ARG A 248 -9.68 -2.09 -16.21
CA ARG A 248 -11.11 -2.22 -16.56
C ARG A 248 -11.48 -3.65 -16.92
N ASN A 249 -12.40 -4.25 -16.15
CA ASN A 249 -12.85 -5.64 -16.29
C ASN A 249 -11.73 -6.66 -16.00
N THR A 250 -10.73 -6.25 -15.23
CA THR A 250 -9.58 -7.04 -14.79
C THR A 250 -9.40 -6.83 -13.30
N GLY A 251 -8.84 -7.80 -12.57
CA GLY A 251 -8.75 -7.71 -11.11
C GLY A 251 -10.06 -8.09 -10.41
N PRO A 252 -10.02 -8.32 -9.08
CA PRO A 252 -11.20 -8.58 -8.27
C PRO A 252 -12.14 -7.37 -8.15
N THR A 253 -13.41 -7.64 -7.92
CA THR A 253 -14.34 -6.66 -7.36
C THR A 253 -13.90 -6.22 -5.96
N LEU A 254 -14.40 -5.09 -5.49
CA LEU A 254 -14.17 -4.62 -4.11
C LEU A 254 -14.55 -5.68 -3.07
N ALA A 255 -15.64 -6.43 -3.28
CA ALA A 255 -16.06 -7.46 -2.35
C ALA A 255 -15.05 -8.63 -2.28
N GLU A 256 -14.63 -9.14 -3.43
CA GLU A 256 -13.65 -10.23 -3.52
C GLU A 256 -12.30 -9.84 -2.93
N ALA A 257 -11.81 -8.63 -3.23
CA ALA A 257 -10.58 -8.11 -2.65
C ALA A 257 -10.68 -8.02 -1.11
N MET A 258 -11.79 -7.50 -0.58
CA MET A 258 -11.97 -7.39 0.88
C MET A 258 -12.10 -8.76 1.55
N ASP A 259 -12.67 -9.76 0.88
CA ASP A 259 -12.70 -11.13 1.38
C ASP A 259 -11.30 -11.76 1.51
N ALA A 260 -10.43 -11.51 0.52
CA ALA A 260 -9.03 -11.89 0.61
C ALA A 260 -8.29 -11.13 1.72
N LEU A 261 -8.37 -9.80 1.73
CA LEU A 261 -7.65 -8.97 2.70
C LEU A 261 -8.09 -9.22 4.14
N ARG A 262 -9.36 -9.58 4.37
CA ARG A 262 -9.85 -9.93 5.71
C ARG A 262 -9.10 -11.12 6.30
N VAL A 263 -8.67 -12.09 5.49
CA VAL A 263 -7.83 -13.20 5.96
C VAL A 263 -6.51 -12.67 6.52
N ALA A 264 -5.87 -11.73 5.81
CA ALA A 264 -4.59 -11.16 6.23
C ALA A 264 -4.73 -10.22 7.44
N THR A 265 -5.76 -9.37 7.48
CA THR A 265 -5.96 -8.43 8.60
C THR A 265 -6.43 -9.09 9.91
N HIS A 266 -6.93 -10.33 9.82
CA HIS A 266 -7.31 -11.17 10.97
C HIS A 266 -6.20 -12.15 11.38
N ASP A 267 -5.08 -12.20 10.65
CA ASP A 267 -3.90 -12.96 11.09
C ASP A 267 -3.36 -12.34 12.41
N PRO A 268 -3.04 -13.14 13.44
CA PRO A 268 -2.50 -12.63 14.70
C PRO A 268 -1.20 -11.80 14.56
N ARG A 269 -0.48 -11.96 13.46
CA ARG A 269 0.73 -11.19 13.11
C ARG A 269 0.43 -9.81 12.57
N PHE A 270 -0.80 -9.53 12.11
CA PHE A 270 -1.15 -8.27 11.45
C PHE A 270 -0.90 -7.06 12.35
N ARG A 271 -0.17 -6.07 11.83
CA ARG A 271 0.15 -4.82 12.54
C ARG A 271 -0.11 -3.55 11.72
N ALA A 272 -0.09 -3.61 10.40
CA ALA A 272 -0.28 -2.42 9.59
C ALA A 272 -1.00 -2.72 8.28
N LEU A 273 -1.97 -1.87 7.93
CA LEU A 273 -2.53 -1.75 6.59
C LEU A 273 -2.15 -0.38 6.04
N SER A 274 -1.67 -0.32 4.82
CA SER A 274 -1.52 0.93 4.07
C SER A 274 -2.36 0.87 2.80
N VAL A 275 -2.95 1.99 2.42
CA VAL A 275 -3.75 2.14 1.21
C VAL A 275 -3.07 3.16 0.29
N GLY A 276 -2.81 2.77 -0.95
CA GLY A 276 -2.24 3.60 -2.01
C GLY A 276 -3.22 3.87 -3.14
N GLU A 277 -2.75 4.64 -4.10
CA GLU A 277 -3.33 5.02 -5.40
C GLU A 277 -4.76 5.60 -5.51
N LEU A 278 -5.48 5.83 -4.41
CA LEU A 278 -6.83 6.41 -4.50
C LEU A 278 -6.75 7.85 -5.05
N ASN A 279 -7.33 8.09 -6.22
CA ASN A 279 -7.57 9.43 -6.75
C ASN A 279 -9.08 9.77 -6.70
N PRO A 280 -9.50 10.67 -5.79
CA PRO A 280 -10.90 11.06 -5.67
C PRO A 280 -11.54 11.61 -6.95
N THR A 281 -10.76 12.18 -7.87
CA THR A 281 -11.28 12.74 -9.13
C THR A 281 -11.85 11.67 -10.07
N ARG A 282 -11.39 10.42 -9.93
CA ARG A 282 -11.82 9.29 -10.76
C ARG A 282 -13.25 8.85 -10.41
N ALA A 283 -13.65 9.04 -9.16
CA ALA A 283 -14.98 8.78 -8.65
C ALA A 283 -15.97 9.95 -8.85
N ALA A 284 -15.60 11.03 -9.54
CA ALA A 284 -16.48 12.19 -9.70
C ALA A 284 -17.82 11.86 -10.39
N GLY A 285 -17.84 10.85 -11.26
CA GLY A 285 -19.04 10.33 -11.91
C GLY A 285 -19.83 9.29 -11.11
N ASP A 286 -19.24 8.75 -10.04
CA ASP A 286 -19.86 7.82 -9.09
C ASP A 286 -19.35 8.08 -7.66
N PRO A 287 -19.84 9.15 -7.00
CA PRO A 287 -19.37 9.52 -5.66
C PRO A 287 -19.60 8.43 -4.60
N ALA A 288 -20.56 7.54 -4.83
CA ALA A 288 -20.85 6.42 -3.92
C ALA A 288 -19.72 5.39 -3.88
N ALA A 289 -18.83 5.36 -4.89
CA ALA A 289 -17.68 4.47 -4.90
C ALA A 289 -16.74 4.70 -3.70
N ILE A 290 -16.53 5.96 -3.30
CA ILE A 290 -15.69 6.30 -2.13
C ILE A 290 -16.38 5.86 -0.83
N ASP A 291 -17.71 6.07 -0.71
CA ASP A 291 -18.47 5.62 0.46
C ASP A 291 -18.47 4.10 0.59
N ARG A 292 -18.61 3.39 -0.54
CA ARG A 292 -18.56 1.93 -0.62
C ARG A 292 -17.18 1.42 -0.21
N PHE A 293 -16.11 2.04 -0.73
CA PHE A 293 -14.74 1.71 -0.35
C PHE A 293 -14.46 1.99 1.13
N ALA A 294 -14.87 3.14 1.67
CA ALA A 294 -14.68 3.48 3.08
C ALA A 294 -15.40 2.50 4.02
N ASP A 295 -16.60 2.05 3.66
CA ASP A 295 -17.31 1.02 4.44
C ASP A 295 -16.65 -0.36 4.37
N ALA A 296 -16.20 -0.74 3.17
CA ALA A 296 -15.52 -2.01 2.96
C ALA A 296 -14.17 -2.06 3.70
N LEU A 297 -13.38 -0.99 3.61
CA LEU A 297 -12.11 -0.81 4.34
C LEU A 297 -12.33 -0.86 5.86
N ALA A 298 -13.36 -0.19 6.37
CA ALA A 298 -13.71 -0.26 7.78
C ALA A 298 -14.09 -1.68 8.23
N GLY A 299 -14.66 -2.50 7.33
CA GLY A 299 -15.02 -3.90 7.58
C GLY A 299 -13.84 -4.89 7.62
N LEU A 300 -12.60 -4.43 7.45
CA LEU A 300 -11.39 -5.25 7.62
C LEU A 300 -10.90 -5.34 9.07
N PHE A 301 -11.40 -4.49 9.97
CA PHE A 301 -10.95 -4.36 11.36
C PHE A 301 -11.98 -4.86 12.36
#